data_AF-A0A8T4R983-F1
#
_entry.id   AF-A0A8T4R983-F1
#
_cell.length_a   1.000
_cell.length_b   1.000
_cell.length_c   1.000
_cell.angle_alpha   90.00
_cell.angle_beta   90.00
_cell.angle_gamma   90.00
#
_symmetry.space_group_name_H-M   'P 1'
#
loop_
_entity.id
_entity.type
_entity.pdbx_description
1 polymer ?
#
loop_
_entity_poly.entity_id
_entity_poly.type
_entity_poly.pdbx_seq_one_letter_code
_entity_poly.pdbx_strand_id
1 'polypeptide(L)'
;MQTKQLNVKLMPELDKEIELVSKILHIPKVDWVRNVLAHEVKKEIEEHKSFVAREYMKSNISRADLVKLLGKKDSEDVEYIMKKTYEGFKAAKRLAKKA
;
A
#
# COMPACT_ATOMS: atom_id res chain seq x y z
N MET A 1 1.28 25.00 -0.82
CA MET A 1 0.77 23.65 -1.15
C MET A 1 -0.60 23.81 -1.77
N GLN A 2 -0.89 23.26 -2.94
CA GLN A 2 -2.25 23.29 -3.49
C GLN A 2 -3.10 22.24 -2.76
N THR A 3 -4.25 22.65 -2.23
CA THR A 3 -5.22 21.76 -1.58
C THR A 3 -6.46 21.63 -2.46
N LYS A 4 -7.12 20.46 -2.40
CA LYS A 4 -8.41 20.21 -3.04
C LYS A 4 -9.43 19.85 -1.97
N GLN A 5 -10.66 20.36 -2.12
CA GLN A 5 -11.76 20.05 -1.22
C GLN A 5 -12.50 18.80 -1.70
N LEU A 6 -12.72 17.85 -0.80
CA LEU A 6 -13.57 16.69 -0.99
C LEU A 6 -14.78 16.82 -0.06
N ASN A 7 -15.98 16.94 -0.61
CA ASN A 7 -17.20 17.02 0.17
C ASN A 7 -17.77 15.61 0.38
N VAL A 8 -17.80 15.16 1.63
CA VAL A 8 -18.27 13.82 2.01
C VAL A 8 -19.51 13.94 2.87
N LYS A 9 -20.56 13.19 2.55
CA LYS A 9 -21.73 13.03 3.41
C LYS A 9 -21.45 11.89 4.39
N LEU A 10 -21.57 12.16 5.68
CA LEU A 10 -21.36 11.17 6.74
C LEU A 10 -22.70 10.70 7.30
N MET A 11 -22.73 9.45 7.75
CA MET A 11 -23.84 8.97 8.58
C MET A 11 -23.82 9.71 9.93
N PRO A 12 -24.98 10.07 10.51
CA PRO A 12 -25.05 10.78 11.79
C PRO A 12 -24.31 10.09 12.94
N GLU A 13 -24.30 8.75 12.94
CA GLU A 13 -23.61 7.94 13.95
C GLU A 13 -22.10 8.14 13.88
N LEU A 14 -21.54 8.11 12.67
CA LEU A 14 -20.11 8.31 12.44
C LEU A 14 -19.65 9.72 12.83
N ASP A 15 -20.46 10.77 12.57
CA ASP A 15 -20.10 12.13 13.00
C ASP A 15 -20.04 12.25 14.53
N LYS A 16 -20.92 11.55 15.26
CA LYS A 16 -20.89 11.51 16.74
C LYS A 16 -19.63 10.81 17.25
N GLU A 17 -19.26 9.70 16.63
CA GLU A 17 -18.03 8.97 16.97
C GLU A 17 -16.78 9.83 16.73
N ILE A 18 -16.71 10.50 15.57
CA ILE A 18 -15.63 11.44 15.24
C ILE A 18 -15.58 12.57 16.27
N GLU A 19 -16.74 13.11 16.68
CA GLU A 19 -16.77 14.16 17.69
C GLU A 19 -16.25 13.71 19.06
N LEU A 20 -16.63 12.52 19.48
CA LEU A 20 -16.15 11.94 20.73
C LEU A 20 -14.62 11.79 20.71
N VAL A 21 -14.08 11.20 19.64
CA VAL A 21 -12.63 11.01 19.48
C VAL A 21 -11.90 12.35 19.42
N SER A 22 -12.44 13.32 18.68
CA SER A 22 -11.93 14.69 18.58
C SER A 22 -11.81 15.35 19.96
N LYS A 23 -12.82 15.18 20.83
CA LYS A 23 -12.82 15.70 22.20
C LYS A 23 -11.79 14.99 23.09
N ILE A 24 -11.71 13.65 23.02
CA ILE A 24 -10.77 12.86 23.82
C ILE A 24 -9.31 13.21 23.48
N LEU A 25 -9.01 13.34 22.19
CA LEU A 25 -7.65 13.59 21.71
C LEU A 25 -7.29 15.08 21.66
N HIS A 26 -8.27 15.97 21.89
CA HIS A 26 -8.12 17.42 21.73
C HIS A 26 -7.62 17.84 20.32
N ILE A 27 -8.10 17.16 19.28
CA ILE A 27 -7.75 17.43 17.87
C ILE A 27 -9.01 17.86 17.12
N PRO A 28 -8.99 18.92 16.27
CA PRO A 28 -10.15 19.29 15.46
C PRO A 28 -10.66 18.13 14.59
N LYS A 29 -11.99 17.96 14.48
CA LYS A 29 -12.61 16.88 13.68
C LYS A 29 -12.00 16.74 12.29
N VAL A 30 -11.87 17.86 11.57
CA VAL A 30 -11.37 17.89 10.19
C VAL A 30 -9.92 17.41 10.10
N ASP A 31 -9.07 17.82 11.05
CA ASP A 31 -7.68 17.38 11.08
C ASP A 31 -7.56 15.89 11.41
N TRP A 32 -8.38 15.41 12.36
CA TRP A 32 -8.43 13.99 12.69
C TRP A 32 -8.89 13.15 11.49
N VAL A 33 -10.01 13.51 10.85
CA VAL A 33 -10.53 12.82 9.66
C VAL A 33 -9.52 12.83 8.53
N ARG A 34 -8.86 13.97 8.28
CA ARG A 34 -7.81 14.07 7.26
C ARG A 34 -6.66 13.11 7.54
N ASN A 35 -6.20 13.03 8.79
CA ASN A 35 -5.09 12.17 9.16
C ASN A 35 -5.44 10.69 9.05
N VAL A 36 -6.64 10.31 9.50
CA VAL A 36 -7.15 8.94 9.36
C VAL A 36 -7.30 8.58 7.88
N LEU A 37 -7.91 9.43 7.07
CA LEU A 37 -8.06 9.20 5.64
C LEU A 37 -6.70 9.06 4.94
N ALA A 38 -5.72 9.92 5.27
CA ALA A 38 -4.38 9.84 4.71
C ALA A 38 -3.69 8.51 5.08
N HIS A 39 -3.87 8.05 6.33
CA HIS A 39 -3.33 6.78 6.80
C HIS A 39 -3.98 5.60 6.07
N GLU A 40 -5.32 5.52 6.05
CA GLU A 40 -6.04 4.40 5.45
C GLU A 40 -5.80 4.34 3.93
N VAL A 41 -5.80 5.47 3.23
CA VAL A 41 -5.49 5.50 1.79
C VAL A 41 -4.08 4.99 1.53
N LYS A 42 -3.09 5.41 2.34
CA LYS A 42 -1.72 4.93 2.17
C LYS A 42 -1.62 3.42 2.42
N LYS A 43 -2.27 2.93 3.49
CA LYS A 43 -2.31 1.50 3.81
C LYS A 43 -2.95 0.69 2.69
N GLU A 44 -4.10 1.13 2.19
CA GLU A 44 -4.83 0.47 1.10
C GLU A 44 -3.96 0.39 -0.17
N ILE A 45 -3.28 1.48 -0.52
CA ILE A 45 -2.36 1.53 -1.66
C ILE A 45 -1.24 0.49 -1.49
N GLU A 46 -0.58 0.44 -0.32
CA GLU A 46 0.53 -0.50 -0.09
C GLU A 46 0.08 -1.97 -0.10
N GLU A 47 -1.12 -2.26 0.42
CA GLU A 47 -1.72 -3.60 0.35
C GLU A 47 -1.99 -4.02 -1.10
N HIS A 48 -2.55 -3.12 -1.91
CA HIS A 48 -2.81 -3.36 -3.33
C HIS A 48 -1.52 -3.49 -4.14
N LYS A 49 -0.51 -2.65 -3.88
CA LYS A 49 0.82 -2.78 -4.48
C LYS A 49 1.43 -4.15 -4.20
N SER A 50 1.35 -4.59 -2.94
CA SER A 50 1.83 -5.90 -2.52
C SER A 50 1.08 -7.03 -3.22
N PHE A 51 -0.24 -6.89 -3.39
CA PHE A 51 -1.03 -7.85 -4.14
C PHE A 51 -0.58 -7.96 -5.60
N VAL A 52 -0.50 -6.83 -6.32
CA VAL A 52 -0.07 -6.79 -7.72
C VAL A 52 1.35 -7.36 -7.88
N ALA A 53 2.27 -7.01 -6.98
CA ALA A 53 3.63 -7.56 -6.99
C ALA A 53 3.65 -9.09 -6.83
N ARG A 54 2.85 -9.64 -5.92
CA ARG A 54 2.72 -11.10 -5.75
C ARG A 54 2.17 -11.78 -7.00
N GLU A 55 1.16 -11.21 -7.64
CA GLU A 55 0.59 -11.77 -8.86
C GLU A 55 1.58 -11.73 -10.03
N TYR A 56 2.42 -10.69 -10.11
CA TYR A 56 3.53 -10.65 -11.06
C TYR A 56 4.57 -11.74 -10.79
N MET A 57 4.98 -11.91 -9.53
CA MET A 57 5.94 -12.94 -9.14
C MET A 57 5.44 -14.36 -9.44
N LYS A 58 4.12 -14.58 -9.39
CA LYS A 58 3.45 -15.83 -9.81
C LYS A 58 3.30 -15.96 -11.32
N SER A 59 3.73 -14.97 -12.11
CA SER A 59 3.55 -14.90 -13.56
C SER A 59 2.08 -14.83 -14.01
N ASN A 60 1.18 -14.37 -13.14
CA ASN A 60 -0.25 -14.20 -13.47
C ASN A 60 -0.53 -12.90 -14.23
N ILE A 61 0.37 -11.91 -14.14
CA ILE A 61 0.29 -10.66 -14.89
C ILE A 61 1.61 -10.38 -15.61
N SER A 62 1.54 -9.66 -16.72
CA SER A 62 2.73 -9.32 -17.51
C SER A 62 3.49 -8.13 -16.90
N ARG A 63 4.75 -7.95 -17.31
CA ARG A 63 5.54 -6.75 -16.95
C ARG A 63 4.87 -5.46 -17.42
N ALA A 64 4.25 -5.48 -18.60
CA ALA A 64 3.54 -4.31 -19.13
C ALA A 64 2.35 -3.92 -18.24
N ASP A 65 1.62 -4.92 -17.74
CA ASP A 65 0.50 -4.70 -16.80
C ASP A 65 0.99 -4.20 -15.44
N LEU A 66 2.11 -4.75 -14.94
CA LEU A 66 2.74 -4.29 -13.72
C LEU A 66 3.10 -2.79 -13.80
N VAL A 67 3.77 -2.38 -14.90
CA VAL A 67 4.14 -0.97 -15.14
C VAL A 67 2.92 -0.08 -15.29
N LYS A 68 1.84 -0.57 -15.91
CA LYS A 68 0.58 0.17 -16.03
C LYS A 68 -0.10 0.38 -14.68
N LEU A 69 -0.04 -0.61 -13.79
CA LEU A 69 -0.73 -0.57 -12.50
C LEU A 69 0.07 0.17 -11.41
N LEU A 70 1.37 -0.06 -11.32
CA LEU A 70 2.22 0.47 -10.25
C LEU A 70 3.07 1.67 -10.68
N GLY A 71 3.16 1.90 -11.99
CA GLY A 71 4.12 2.84 -12.55
C GLY A 71 5.51 2.23 -12.66
N LYS A 72 6.38 2.92 -13.42
CA LYS A 72 7.71 2.41 -13.78
C LYS A 72 8.61 2.16 -12.56
N LYS A 73 8.69 3.14 -11.64
CA LYS A 73 9.59 3.08 -10.48
C LYS A 73 9.27 1.87 -9.60
N ASP A 74 8.03 1.74 -9.16
CA ASP A 74 7.62 0.67 -8.24
C ASP A 74 7.73 -0.71 -8.91
N SER A 75 7.53 -0.79 -10.24
CA SER A 75 7.73 -2.03 -11.00
C SER A 75 9.19 -2.49 -11.03
N GLU A 76 10.14 -1.55 -11.16
CA GLU A 76 11.58 -1.85 -11.14
C GLU A 76 12.02 -2.39 -9.78
N ASP A 77 11.48 -1.84 -8.68
CA ASP A 77 11.75 -2.33 -7.32
C ASP A 77 11.23 -3.76 -7.13
N VAL A 78 10.03 -4.06 -7.63
CA VAL A 78 9.46 -5.43 -7.60
C VAL A 78 10.34 -6.42 -8.38
N GLU A 79 10.80 -6.05 -9.57
CA GLU A 79 11.71 -6.89 -10.37
C GLU A 79 13.05 -7.14 -9.66
N TYR A 80 13.60 -6.09 -9.05
CA TYR A 80 14.84 -6.19 -8.29
C TYR A 80 14.71 -7.19 -7.13
N ILE A 81 13.65 -7.06 -6.32
CA ILE A 81 13.37 -7.97 -5.21
C ILE A 81 13.21 -9.40 -5.72
N MET A 82 12.38 -9.60 -6.75
CA MET A 82 12.14 -10.93 -7.33
C MET A 82 13.45 -11.60 -7.79
N LYS A 83 14.31 -10.86 -8.50
CA LYS A 83 15.61 -11.35 -8.96
C LYS A 83 16.51 -11.75 -7.78
N LYS A 84 16.58 -10.92 -6.74
CA LYS A 84 17.37 -11.20 -5.54
C LYS A 84 16.87 -12.40 -4.76
N THR A 85 15.55 -12.55 -4.61
CA THR A 85 14.94 -13.72 -3.97
C THR A 85 15.26 -15.00 -4.75
N TYR A 86 15.20 -14.97 -6.09
CA TYR A 86 15.55 -16.12 -6.93
C TYR A 86 17.03 -16.49 -6.83
N GLU A 87 17.93 -15.51 -6.90
CA GLU A 87 19.38 -15.71 -6.72
C GLU A 87 19.69 -16.34 -5.35
N GLY A 88 19.07 -15.83 -4.28
CA GLY A 88 19.21 -16.36 -2.93
C GLY A 88 18.70 -17.81 -2.80
N PHE A 89 17.52 -18.11 -3.34
CA PHE A 89 16.98 -19.47 -3.33
C PHE A 89 17.86 -20.47 -4.07
N LYS A 90 18.42 -20.07 -5.22
CA LYS A 90 19.35 -20.89 -6.00
C LYS A 90 20.66 -21.14 -5.24
N ALA A 91 21.17 -20.14 -4.51
CA ALA A 91 22.35 -20.29 -3.66
C ALA A 91 22.09 -21.26 -2.50
N ALA A 92 20.96 -21.11 -1.79
CA ALA A 92 20.56 -22.01 -0.71
C ALA A 92 20.43 -23.46 -1.19
N LYS A 93 19.78 -23.69 -2.35
CA LYS A 93 19.65 -25.03 -2.94
C LYS A 93 21.00 -25.65 -3.30
N ARG A 94 22.00 -24.85 -3.69
CA ARG A 94 23.37 -25.34 -3.95
C ARG A 94 24.08 -25.75 -2.67
N LEU A 95 23.88 -25.01 -1.58
CA LEU A 95 24.46 -25.33 -0.27
C LEU A 95 23.84 -26.59 0.32
N ALA A 96 22.51 -26.74 0.25
CA ALA A 96 21.81 -27.94 0.72
C ALA A 96 22.17 -29.22 -0.03
N LYS A 97 22.66 -29.12 -1.27
CA LYS A 97 23.17 -30.26 -2.05
C LYS A 97 24.64 -30.60 -1.77
N LYS A 98 25.34 -29.75 -1.02
CA LYS A 98 26.76 -29.92 -0.64
C LYS A 98 26.94 -30.36 0.83
N ALA A 99 25.85 -30.36 1.60
CA ALA A 99 25.76 -30.94 2.94
C ALA A 99 25.23 -32.39 2.83
#